data_AF-A0A5X8Y2S1-F1
#
_entry.id   AF-A0A5X8Y2S1-F1
#
_cell.length_a   1.000
_cell.length_b   1.000
_cell.length_c   1.000
_cell.angle_alpha   90.00
_cell.angle_beta   90.00
_cell.angle_gamma   90.00
#
_symmetry.space_group_name_H-M   'P 1'
#
loop_
_entity.id
_entity.type
_entity.pdbx_description
1 polymer ?
#
loop_
_entity_poly.entity_id
_entity_poly.type
_entity_poly.pdbx_seq_one_letter_code
_entity_poly.pdbx_strand_id
1 'polypeptide(L)'
;MKPYNANPNYVMNGLLLEDINKHMEAMFHRFAKLLPFRIDFAYRKTSASFGHACKYAMCAEFRHLLAETEKYLVGYYWVMEYTPKKGLHIHFLGYLNGQYHQNPYLLSRTMGEVWKRITEGDGYHHLCRTKDNYPVRIDQVIHYADTTAINALRYAISYLAKSEQKENGIILGRSTVPDKSGRGRPRQDRNG
;
A
#
# COMPACT_ATOMS: atom_id res chain seq x y z
N MET A 1 -5.15 -15.50 -16.50
CA MET A 1 -5.01 -14.41 -15.51
C MET A 1 -6.40 -13.86 -15.25
N LYS A 2 -6.88 -13.77 -14.00
CA LYS A 2 -8.20 -13.16 -13.71
C LYS A 2 -8.17 -11.69 -14.18
N PRO A 3 -9.19 -11.17 -14.89
CA PRO A 3 -9.23 -9.77 -15.27
C PRO A 3 -9.51 -8.94 -14.02
N TYR A 4 -8.46 -8.38 -13.42
CA TYR A 4 -8.60 -7.40 -12.35
C TYR A 4 -9.02 -6.06 -12.96
N ASN A 5 -9.89 -5.31 -12.28
CA ASN A 5 -10.17 -3.92 -12.64
C ASN A 5 -8.88 -3.12 -12.44
N ALA A 6 -8.16 -2.84 -13.52
CA ALA A 6 -6.86 -2.19 -13.52
C ALA A 6 -6.93 -0.90 -14.35
N ASN A 7 -6.12 0.08 -13.98
CA ASN A 7 -6.02 1.33 -14.71
C ASN A 7 -5.56 1.09 -16.17
N PRO A 8 -6.39 1.37 -17.19
CA PRO A 8 -6.08 1.07 -18.58
C PRO A 8 -4.96 1.96 -19.16
N ASN A 9 -4.59 3.04 -18.47
CA ASN A 9 -3.55 3.95 -18.91
C ASN A 9 -2.12 3.40 -18.72
N TYR A 10 -1.97 2.22 -18.10
CA TYR A 10 -0.67 1.61 -17.86
C TYR A 10 -0.64 0.15 -18.34
N VAL A 11 0.50 -0.25 -18.90
CA VAL A 11 0.81 -1.66 -19.10
C VAL A 11 1.10 -2.29 -17.74
N MET A 12 0.39 -3.36 -17.40
CA MET A 12 0.51 -4.02 -16.10
C MET A 12 1.53 -5.15 -16.14
N ASN A 13 2.33 -5.26 -15.07
CA ASN A 13 3.08 -6.47 -14.78
C ASN A 13 2.11 -7.52 -14.22
N GLY A 14 1.88 -8.60 -14.97
CA GLY A 14 0.84 -9.56 -14.62
C GLY A 14 1.05 -10.28 -13.29
N LEU A 15 2.31 -10.65 -12.98
CA LEU A 15 2.65 -11.33 -11.74
C LEU A 15 2.43 -10.43 -10.52
N LEU A 16 2.88 -9.17 -10.62
CA LEU A 16 2.71 -8.18 -9.56
C LEU A 16 1.23 -7.81 -9.35
N LEU A 17 0.48 -7.65 -10.45
CA LEU A 17 -0.95 -7.39 -10.39
C LEU A 17 -1.70 -8.55 -9.72
N GLU A 18 -1.31 -9.78 -10.01
CA GLU A 18 -1.89 -10.95 -9.35
C GLU A 18 -1.53 -11.03 -7.87
N ASP A 19 -0.27 -10.81 -7.49
CA ASP A 19 0.20 -10.90 -6.11
C ASP A 19 -0.46 -9.84 -5.21
N ILE A 20 -0.52 -8.57 -5.66
CA ILE A 20 -1.17 -7.50 -4.89
C ILE A 20 -2.68 -7.74 -4.71
N ASN A 21 -3.36 -8.27 -5.73
CA ASN A 21 -4.78 -8.61 -5.62
C ASN A 21 -5.02 -9.80 -4.70
N LYS A 22 -4.17 -10.85 -4.77
CA LYS A 22 -4.25 -11.99 -3.84
C LYS A 22 -4.07 -11.55 -2.39
N HIS A 23 -3.11 -10.66 -2.13
CA HIS A 23 -2.91 -10.08 -0.80
C HIS A 23 -4.14 -9.28 -0.34
N MET A 24 -4.64 -8.36 -1.17
CA MET A 24 -5.84 -7.58 -0.87
C MET A 24 -7.07 -8.46 -0.62
N GLU A 25 -7.29 -9.49 -1.45
CA GLU A 25 -8.39 -10.45 -1.27
C GLU A 25 -8.27 -11.17 0.07
N ALA A 26 -7.08 -11.68 0.43
CA ALA A 26 -6.85 -12.32 1.71
C ALA A 26 -7.10 -11.38 2.89
N MET A 27 -6.74 -10.09 2.77
CA MET A 27 -7.05 -9.07 3.76
C MET A 27 -8.57 -8.93 3.98
N PHE A 28 -9.37 -8.84 2.91
CA PHE A 28 -10.84 -8.77 3.01
C PHE A 28 -11.50 -10.09 3.48
N HIS A 29 -10.85 -11.24 3.25
CA HIS A 29 -11.29 -12.50 3.86
C HIS A 29 -11.08 -12.51 5.38
N ARG A 30 -10.04 -11.82 5.87
CA ARG A 30 -9.68 -11.77 7.28
C ARG A 30 -10.44 -10.71 8.08
N PHE A 31 -10.67 -9.53 7.50
CA PHE A 31 -11.23 -8.37 8.19
C PHE A 31 -12.58 -7.97 7.57
N ALA A 32 -13.60 -7.78 8.42
CA ALA A 32 -14.93 -7.39 7.96
C ALA A 32 -14.97 -5.95 7.40
N LYS A 33 -14.13 -5.06 7.95
CA LYS A 33 -13.98 -3.68 7.50
C LYS A 33 -12.49 -3.34 7.45
N LEU A 34 -12.03 -2.79 6.33
CA LEU A 34 -10.68 -2.29 6.16
C LEU A 34 -10.71 -0.82 5.78
N LEU A 35 -9.74 -0.07 6.27
CA LEU A 35 -9.44 1.28 5.81
C LEU A 35 -8.08 1.23 5.10
N PRO A 36 -8.06 1.08 3.76
CA PRO A 36 -6.84 1.17 2.99
C PRO A 36 -6.37 2.63 2.92
N PHE A 37 -5.07 2.82 2.75
CA PHE A 37 -4.48 4.13 2.47
C PHE A 37 -3.14 3.96 1.76
N ARG A 38 -2.76 4.94 0.95
CA ARG A 38 -1.49 4.92 0.22
C ARG A 38 -0.59 6.06 0.64
N ILE A 39 0.69 5.76 0.83
CA ILE A 39 1.74 6.75 1.04
C ILE A 39 2.83 6.55 0.00
N ASP A 40 3.28 7.64 -0.59
CA ASP A 40 4.49 7.67 -1.39
C ASP A 40 5.65 8.17 -0.53
N PHE A 41 6.71 7.37 -0.39
CA PHE A 41 7.95 7.75 0.28
C PHE A 41 9.05 7.96 -0.75
N ALA A 42 9.85 9.00 -0.61
CA ALA A 42 10.96 9.30 -1.52
C ALA A 42 12.02 10.17 -0.84
N TYR A 43 13.16 10.35 -1.50
CA TYR A 43 14.17 11.35 -1.12
C TYR A 43 13.89 12.70 -1.77
N ARG A 44 14.22 13.78 -1.07
CA ARG A 44 14.13 15.15 -1.58
C ARG A 44 15.16 15.37 -2.68
N LYS A 45 14.78 16.06 -3.76
CA LYS A 45 15.70 16.37 -4.88
C LYS A 45 16.99 17.09 -4.46
N THR A 46 16.91 17.87 -3.38
CA THR A 46 18.03 18.65 -2.84
C THR A 46 18.91 17.86 -1.86
N SER A 47 18.59 16.59 -1.60
CA SER A 47 19.31 15.75 -0.65
C SER A 47 20.46 14.99 -1.29
N ALA A 48 21.43 14.57 -0.48
CA ALA A 48 22.51 13.68 -0.92
C ALA A 48 21.96 12.32 -1.34
N SER A 49 20.98 11.79 -0.60
CA SER A 49 20.36 10.48 -0.86
C SER A 49 19.69 10.39 -2.24
N PHE A 50 19.12 11.47 -2.77
CA PHE A 50 18.45 11.44 -4.07
C PHE A 50 19.37 11.00 -5.23
N GLY A 51 20.66 11.37 -5.17
CA GLY A 51 21.64 11.02 -6.21
C GLY A 51 22.54 9.82 -5.89
N HIS A 52 22.65 9.44 -4.61
CA HIS A 52 23.66 8.47 -4.17
C HIS A 52 23.08 7.23 -3.47
N ALA A 53 21.85 7.30 -2.95
CA ALA A 53 21.25 6.15 -2.30
C ALA A 53 20.98 5.04 -3.32
N CYS A 54 21.39 3.82 -2.98
CA CYS A 54 21.10 2.64 -3.76
C CYS A 54 19.83 1.94 -3.25
N LYS A 55 19.29 1.02 -4.05
CA LYS A 55 18.10 0.22 -3.69
C LYS A 55 18.21 -0.49 -2.34
N TYR A 56 19.42 -0.93 -1.96
CA TYR A 56 19.66 -1.63 -0.71
C TYR A 56 19.54 -0.69 0.50
N ALA A 57 20.05 0.54 0.39
CA ALA A 57 19.93 1.57 1.42
C ALA A 57 18.46 1.91 1.66
N MET A 58 17.71 2.26 0.61
CA MET A 58 16.28 2.55 0.73
C MET A 58 15.49 1.36 1.29
N CYS A 59 15.82 0.12 0.89
CA CYS A 59 15.17 -1.06 1.48
C CYS A 59 15.46 -1.21 2.99
N ALA A 60 16.69 -0.94 3.43
CA ALA A 60 17.05 -1.02 4.84
C ALA A 60 16.31 0.03 5.66
N GLU A 61 16.31 1.28 5.20
CA GLU A 61 15.56 2.38 5.81
C GLU A 61 14.05 2.08 5.88
N PHE A 62 13.48 1.53 4.79
CA PHE A 62 12.06 1.21 4.76
C PHE A 62 11.72 0.05 5.70
N ARG A 63 12.61 -0.95 5.85
CA ARG A 63 12.45 -2.00 6.87
C ARG A 63 12.49 -1.42 8.28
N HIS A 64 13.38 -0.47 8.56
CA HIS A 64 13.39 0.23 9.85
C HIS A 64 12.09 1.00 10.09
N LEU A 65 11.56 1.67 9.06
CA LEU A 65 10.26 2.33 9.14
C LEU A 65 9.14 1.35 9.49
N LEU A 66 9.12 0.20 8.83
CA LEU A 66 8.11 -0.84 9.10
C LEU A 66 8.27 -1.40 10.51
N ALA A 67 9.48 -1.69 10.98
CA ALA A 67 9.73 -2.20 12.32
C ALA A 67 9.17 -1.28 13.43
N GLU A 68 9.15 0.03 13.20
CA GLU A 68 8.59 0.99 14.16
C GLU A 68 7.07 1.21 14.05
N THR A 69 6.48 0.92 12.88
CA THR A 69 5.11 1.35 12.54
C THR A 69 4.15 0.21 12.24
N GLU A 70 4.64 -1.02 12.00
CA GLU A 70 3.80 -2.15 11.59
C GLU A 70 2.77 -2.55 12.65
N LYS A 71 3.05 -2.33 13.93
CA LYS A 71 2.13 -2.58 15.05
C LYS A 71 0.82 -1.79 14.97
N TYR A 72 0.79 -0.70 14.19
CA TYR A 72 -0.42 0.11 13.97
C TYR A 72 -1.22 -0.35 12.74
N LEU A 73 -0.69 -1.29 11.95
CA LEU A 73 -1.29 -1.80 10.73
C LEU A 73 -1.88 -3.19 10.97
N VAL A 74 -2.92 -3.53 10.22
CA VAL A 74 -3.38 -4.93 10.14
C VAL A 74 -2.81 -5.67 8.93
N GLY A 75 -2.24 -4.94 7.98
CA GLY A 75 -1.48 -5.47 6.87
C GLY A 75 -0.92 -4.36 5.99
N TYR A 76 0.00 -4.71 5.10
CA TYR A 76 0.58 -3.78 4.15
C TYR A 76 1.14 -4.45 2.90
N TYR A 77 1.34 -3.64 1.86
CA TYR A 77 2.02 -3.98 0.63
C TYR A 77 2.88 -2.78 0.18
N TRP A 78 4.07 -2.99 -0.33
CA TRP A 78 4.87 -1.91 -0.90
C TRP A 78 5.68 -2.36 -2.11
N VAL A 79 5.94 -1.42 -3.01
CA VAL A 79 6.77 -1.61 -4.21
C VAL A 79 7.73 -0.43 -4.31
N MET A 80 8.98 -0.72 -4.65
CA MET A 80 9.98 0.30 -4.97
C MET A 80 10.01 0.56 -6.47
N GLU A 81 10.12 1.84 -6.83
CA GLU A 81 10.23 2.31 -8.21
C GLU A 81 11.39 3.30 -8.33
N TYR A 82 11.82 3.52 -9.56
CA TYR A 82 12.82 4.52 -9.91
C TYR A 82 12.35 5.34 -11.11
N THR A 83 12.55 6.66 -11.03
CA THR A 83 12.51 7.52 -12.21
C THR A 83 13.62 8.56 -12.11
N PRO A 84 14.20 9.04 -13.23
CA PRO A 84 15.17 10.13 -13.18
C PRO A 84 14.63 11.40 -12.49
N LYS A 85 13.32 11.65 -12.61
CA LYS A 85 12.68 12.84 -12.02
C LYS A 85 12.43 12.74 -10.52
N LYS A 86 12.12 11.55 -9.98
CA LYS A 86 11.74 11.33 -8.56
C LYS A 86 12.82 10.57 -7.77
N GLY A 87 13.84 10.02 -8.44
CA GLY A 87 14.80 9.11 -7.84
C GLY A 87 14.13 7.81 -7.40
N LEU A 88 14.78 7.12 -6.47
CA LEU A 88 14.19 5.98 -5.77
C LEU A 88 13.01 6.45 -4.91
N HIS A 89 11.92 5.69 -4.97
CA HIS A 89 10.74 5.93 -4.16
C HIS A 89 9.95 4.65 -3.94
N ILE A 90 9.16 4.64 -2.86
CA ILE A 90 8.31 3.52 -2.47
C ILE A 90 6.86 3.93 -2.52
N HIS A 91 6.06 3.14 -3.22
CA HIS A 91 4.61 3.16 -3.12
C HIS A 91 4.18 2.17 -2.06
N PHE A 92 3.62 2.69 -0.97
CA PHE A 92 3.15 1.90 0.16
C PHE A 92 1.63 1.91 0.22
N LEU A 93 1.03 0.73 0.38
CA LEU A 93 -0.38 0.50 0.67
C LEU A 93 -0.49 -0.09 2.08
N GLY A 94 -1.09 0.65 3.00
CA GLY A 94 -1.39 0.19 4.34
C GLY A 94 -2.86 -0.14 4.53
N TYR A 95 -3.14 -1.07 5.44
CA TYR A 95 -4.50 -1.41 5.86
C TYR A 95 -4.65 -1.19 7.37
N LEU A 96 -5.68 -0.44 7.75
CA LEU A 96 -6.16 -0.33 9.13
C LEU A 96 -7.43 -1.15 9.32
N ASN A 97 -7.68 -1.60 10.56
CA ASN A 97 -8.96 -2.19 10.91
C ASN A 97 -10.05 -1.11 10.88
N GLY A 98 -10.92 -1.16 9.88
CA GLY A 98 -11.99 -0.17 9.67
C GLY A 98 -13.09 -0.20 10.73
N GLN A 99 -13.06 -1.16 11.67
CA GLN A 99 -13.92 -1.13 12.86
C GLN A 99 -13.47 -0.08 13.88
N TYR A 100 -12.16 0.20 13.96
CA TYR A 100 -11.57 1.10 14.96
C TYR A 100 -11.04 2.40 14.36
N HIS A 101 -10.84 2.45 13.05
CA HIS A 101 -10.26 3.60 12.36
C HIS A 101 -11.16 4.10 11.22
N GLN A 102 -11.25 5.42 11.09
CA GLN A 102 -12.01 6.10 10.02
C GLN A 102 -11.14 7.06 9.19
N ASN A 103 -9.89 7.30 9.61
CA ASN A 103 -8.98 8.23 8.94
C ASN A 103 -7.51 7.78 9.13
N PRO A 104 -6.72 7.62 8.04
CA PRO A 104 -5.32 7.21 8.13
C PRO A 104 -4.35 8.35 8.44
N TYR A 105 -4.81 9.61 8.51
CA TYR A 105 -3.95 10.80 8.56
C TYR A 105 -2.95 10.78 9.72
N LEU A 106 -3.40 10.46 10.94
CA LEU A 106 -2.52 10.46 12.10
C LEU A 106 -1.39 9.43 11.94
N LEU A 107 -1.71 8.21 11.49
CA LEU A 107 -0.69 7.20 11.24
C LEU A 107 0.23 7.62 10.09
N SER A 108 -0.31 8.18 9.02
CA SER A 108 0.50 8.67 7.91
C SER A 108 1.50 9.74 8.34
N ARG A 109 1.10 10.66 9.22
CA ARG A 109 2.00 11.64 9.84
C ARG A 109 3.09 10.95 10.65
N THR A 110 2.72 10.00 11.52
CA THR A 110 3.68 9.22 12.31
C THR A 110 4.70 8.49 11.42
N MET A 111 4.25 7.77 10.39
CA MET A 111 5.15 7.09 9.44
C MET A 111 6.04 8.09 8.70
N GLY A 112 5.51 9.27 8.39
CA GLY A 112 6.23 10.35 7.75
C GLY A 112 7.35 10.96 8.59
N GLU A 113 7.12 11.16 9.89
CA GLU A 113 8.16 11.62 10.82
C GLU A 113 9.23 10.54 11.03
N VAL A 114 8.83 9.27 11.12
CA VAL A 114 9.76 8.13 11.17
C VAL A 114 10.63 8.07 9.91
N TRP A 115 10.02 8.20 8.72
CA TRP A 115 10.75 8.25 7.43
C TRP A 115 11.77 9.38 7.42
N LYS A 116 11.35 10.59 7.80
CA LYS A 116 12.22 11.75 7.87
C LYS A 116 13.39 11.52 8.84
N ARG A 117 13.14 10.91 10.00
CA ARG A 117 14.21 10.63 10.98
C ARG A 117 15.20 9.58 10.48
N ILE A 118 14.71 8.46 9.94
CA ILE A 118 15.55 7.35 9.46
C ILE A 118 16.44 7.77 8.29
N THR A 119 15.95 8.68 7.47
CA THR A 119 16.68 9.25 6.33
C THR A 119 17.46 10.52 6.68
N GLU A 120 17.62 10.83 7.97
CA GLU A 120 18.37 12.02 8.45
C GLU A 120 17.87 13.36 7.86
N GLY A 121 16.57 13.42 7.52
CA GLY A 121 15.93 14.59 6.93
C GLY A 121 15.82 14.56 5.40
N ASP A 122 16.53 13.64 4.72
CA ASP A 122 16.53 13.53 3.27
C ASP A 122 15.18 13.06 2.71
N GLY A 123 14.42 12.32 3.51
CA GLY A 123 13.12 11.78 3.14
C GLY A 123 11.97 12.79 3.17
N TYR A 124 11.00 12.55 2.29
CA TYR A 124 9.66 13.10 2.39
C TYR A 124 8.61 12.03 2.10
N HIS A 125 7.37 12.28 2.54
CA HIS A 125 6.23 11.41 2.32
C HIS A 125 5.05 12.20 1.76
N HIS A 126 4.17 11.53 1.03
CA HIS A 126 2.92 12.09 0.53
C HIS A 126 1.78 11.09 0.75
N LEU A 127 0.78 11.48 1.56
CA LEU A 127 -0.45 10.70 1.73
C LEU A 127 -1.35 10.91 0.51
N CYS A 128 -1.53 9.87 -0.30
CA CYS A 128 -2.38 9.93 -1.47
C CYS A 128 -3.85 9.99 -1.06
N ARG A 129 -4.56 11.04 -1.51
CA ARG A 129 -6.00 11.21 -1.32
C ARG A 129 -6.72 11.29 -2.67
N THR A 130 -8.04 11.23 -2.65
CA THR A 130 -8.93 11.21 -3.84
C THR A 130 -8.65 12.30 -4.88
N LYS A 131 -8.05 13.42 -4.49
CA LYS A 131 -7.75 14.53 -5.42
C LYS A 131 -6.42 14.36 -6.18
N ASP A 132 -5.63 13.33 -5.87
CA ASP A 132 -4.24 13.18 -6.34
C ASP A 132 -4.10 12.34 -7.62
N ASN A 133 -5.02 12.49 -8.58
CA ASN A 133 -5.06 11.82 -9.90
C ASN A 133 -5.73 10.43 -9.98
N TYR A 134 -6.51 10.03 -8.98
CA TYR A 134 -7.33 8.80 -9.06
C TYR A 134 -8.81 9.18 -9.03
N PRO A 135 -9.64 8.71 -9.98
CA PRO A 135 -11.08 8.95 -9.95
C PRO A 135 -11.80 8.20 -8.81
N VAL A 136 -11.05 7.56 -7.90
CA VAL A 136 -11.55 6.58 -6.95
C VAL A 136 -11.08 6.90 -5.53
N ARG A 137 -12.00 6.79 -4.57
CA ARG A 137 -11.73 6.95 -3.13
C ARG A 137 -11.07 5.70 -2.56
N ILE A 138 -9.82 5.83 -2.13
CA ILE A 138 -9.10 4.74 -1.44
C ILE A 138 -9.06 4.90 0.07
N ASP A 139 -9.26 6.12 0.59
CA ASP A 139 -9.12 6.50 1.99
C ASP A 139 -10.44 6.40 2.78
N GLN A 140 -11.28 5.44 2.43
CA GLN A 140 -12.57 5.18 3.07
C GLN A 140 -12.62 3.78 3.67
N VAL A 141 -13.49 3.60 4.67
CA VAL A 141 -13.75 2.27 5.22
C VAL A 141 -14.54 1.44 4.22
N ILE A 142 -14.00 0.29 3.86
CA ILE A 142 -14.57 -0.67 2.92
C ILE A 142 -15.04 -1.89 3.69
N HIS A 143 -16.32 -2.23 3.58
CA HIS A 143 -16.87 -3.49 4.09
C HIS A 143 -16.55 -4.63 3.12
N TYR A 144 -16.25 -5.83 3.63
CA TYR A 144 -15.85 -6.98 2.79
C TYR A 144 -16.88 -7.39 1.72
N ALA A 145 -18.16 -7.05 1.92
CA ALA A 145 -19.25 -7.32 0.99
C ALA A 145 -19.49 -6.18 -0.02
N ASP A 146 -18.80 -5.04 0.12
CA ASP A 146 -18.92 -3.91 -0.80
C ASP A 146 -18.03 -4.15 -2.03
N THR A 147 -18.57 -4.92 -2.98
CA THR A 147 -17.88 -5.30 -4.22
C THR A 147 -17.51 -4.09 -5.06
N THR A 148 -18.33 -3.03 -5.04
CA THR A 148 -18.07 -1.78 -5.75
C THR A 148 -16.84 -1.08 -5.18
N ALA A 149 -16.77 -0.87 -3.87
CA ALA A 149 -15.62 -0.24 -3.22
C ALA A 149 -14.35 -1.10 -3.32
N ILE A 150 -14.48 -2.44 -3.27
CA ILE A 150 -13.35 -3.35 -3.48
C ILE A 150 -12.83 -3.24 -4.93
N ASN A 151 -13.71 -3.22 -5.94
CA ASN A 151 -13.31 -3.05 -7.34
C ASN A 151 -12.69 -1.67 -7.60
N ALA A 152 -13.16 -0.65 -6.90
CA ALA A 152 -12.55 0.67 -6.86
C ALA A 152 -11.12 0.62 -6.29
N LEU A 153 -10.92 -0.09 -5.17
CA LEU A 153 -9.59 -0.29 -4.61
C LEU A 153 -8.67 -1.06 -5.57
N ARG A 154 -9.17 -2.10 -6.26
CA ARG A 154 -8.40 -2.84 -7.29
C ARG A 154 -7.82 -1.90 -8.35
N TYR A 155 -8.64 -0.99 -8.85
CA TYR A 155 -8.23 0.00 -9.84
C TYR A 155 -7.12 0.90 -9.30
N ALA A 156 -7.24 1.36 -8.06
CA ALA A 156 -6.26 2.26 -7.47
C ALA A 156 -4.93 1.56 -7.15
N ILE A 157 -4.98 0.33 -6.62
CA ILE A 157 -3.76 -0.42 -6.27
C ILE A 157 -3.06 -1.00 -7.50
N SER A 158 -3.77 -1.16 -8.64
CA SER A 158 -3.13 -1.59 -9.89
C SER A 158 -2.04 -0.64 -10.35
N TYR A 159 -2.07 0.63 -9.91
CA TYR A 159 -1.00 1.59 -10.18
C TYR A 159 0.38 1.10 -9.70
N LEU A 160 0.43 0.39 -8.56
CA LEU A 160 1.68 -0.19 -8.03
C LEU A 160 2.21 -1.30 -8.95
N ALA A 161 1.32 -1.92 -9.73
CA ALA A 161 1.61 -3.03 -10.62
C ALA A 161 1.96 -2.62 -12.06
N LYS A 162 2.06 -1.31 -12.39
CA LYS A 162 2.51 -0.88 -13.71
C LYS A 162 3.91 -1.44 -14.01
N SER A 163 4.17 -1.84 -15.26
CA SER A 163 5.46 -2.40 -15.69
C SER A 163 6.57 -1.36 -15.72
N GLU A 164 6.23 -0.10 -15.97
CA GLU A 164 7.16 1.02 -16.02
C GLU A 164 7.81 1.29 -14.65
N GLN A 165 8.95 1.98 -14.66
CA GLN A 165 9.65 2.46 -13.46
C GLN A 165 10.23 1.36 -12.56
N LYS A 166 10.30 0.12 -13.09
CA LYS A 166 10.85 -1.09 -12.45
C LYS A 166 12.11 -1.59 -13.14
N GLU A 167 12.89 -0.67 -13.72
CA GLU A 167 14.13 -0.95 -14.46
C GLU A 167 15.16 -1.70 -13.61
N ASN A 168 15.14 -1.48 -12.28
CA ASN A 168 16.02 -2.13 -11.32
C ASN A 168 15.52 -3.49 -10.82
N GLY A 169 14.49 -4.05 -11.47
CA GLY A 169 13.78 -5.26 -11.07
C GLY A 169 12.56 -4.97 -10.20
N ILE A 170 11.79 -6.02 -9.92
CA ILE A 170 10.62 -5.95 -9.04
C ILE A 170 11.10 -6.11 -7.60
N ILE A 171 11.14 -4.99 -6.87
CA ILE A 171 11.50 -4.95 -5.45
C ILE A 171 10.24 -4.58 -4.66
N LEU A 172 9.75 -5.50 -3.84
CA LEU A 172 8.50 -5.37 -3.10
C LEU A 172 8.60 -6.03 -1.73
N GLY A 173 7.63 -5.72 -0.87
CA GLY A 173 7.39 -6.45 0.36
C GLY A 173 5.93 -6.37 0.78
N ARG A 174 5.46 -7.37 1.51
CA ARG A 174 4.09 -7.43 2.03
C ARG A 174 4.03 -8.11 3.38
N SER A 175 3.07 -7.73 4.20
CA SER A 175 2.83 -8.42 5.46
C SER A 175 2.27 -9.83 5.19
N THR A 176 2.52 -10.75 6.10
CA THR A 176 1.70 -11.97 6.20
C THR A 176 0.27 -11.57 6.55
N VAL A 177 -0.71 -12.32 6.04
CA VAL A 177 -2.12 -12.12 6.44
C VAL A 177 -2.38 -13.08 7.60
N PRO A 178 -2.74 -12.59 8.81
CA PRO A 178 -2.99 -13.47 9.95
C PRO A 178 -4.15 -14.41 9.68
N ASP A 179 -4.07 -15.64 10.17
CA ASP A 179 -5.17 -16.59 10.08
C ASP A 179 -6.43 -16.04 10.76
N LYS A 180 -7.58 -16.46 10.26
CA LYS A 180 -8.86 -16.13 10.87
C LYS A 180 -8.93 -16.83 12.22
N SER A 181 -9.06 -16.07 13.30
CA SER A 181 -9.36 -16.65 14.59
C SER A 181 -10.69 -17.41 14.47
N GLY A 182 -10.70 -18.73 14.71
CA GLY A 182 -11.92 -19.55 14.73
C GLY A 182 -12.95 -19.11 15.78
N ARG A 183 -12.61 -18.13 16.62
CA ARG A 183 -13.51 -17.45 17.55
C ARG A 183 -14.36 -16.43 16.80
N GLY A 184 -15.47 -16.90 16.25
CA GLY A 184 -16.58 -16.11 15.75
C GLY A 184 -17.85 -16.94 15.78
N ARG A 185 -19.00 -16.30 16.03
CA ARG A 185 -20.31 -16.98 15.97
C ARG A 185 -20.49 -17.60 14.58
N PRO A 186 -20.86 -18.90 14.46
CA PRO A 186 -21.18 -19.50 13.17
C PRO A 186 -22.23 -18.65 12.45
N ARG A 187 -22.00 -18.35 11.17
CA ARG A 187 -23.02 -17.69 10.36
C ARG A 187 -24.09 -18.76 10.07
N GLN A 188 -25.31 -18.54 10.54
CA GLN A 188 -26.44 -19.31 10.06
C GLN A 188 -26.69 -18.87 8.62
N ASP A 189 -26.53 -19.78 7.67
CA ASP A 189 -27.02 -19.58 6.32
C ASP A 189 -28.54 -19.43 6.41
N ARG A 190 -29.04 -18.24 6.08
CA ARG A 190 -30.47 -18.07 5.81
C ARG A 190 -30.72 -18.60 4.41
N ASN A 191 -30.97 -19.90 4.30
CA ASN A 191 -31.77 -20.43 3.20
C ASN A 191 -33.22 -19.99 3.44
N GLY A 192 -33.74 -19.20 2.51
CA GLY A 192 -35.13 -18.78 2.41
C GLY A 192 -35.39 -18.29 1.00
#